data_AF-A0A4R5F5U1-F1
#
_entry.id   AF-A0A4R5F5U1-F1
#
_cell.length_a   1.000
_cell.length_b   1.000
_cell.length_c   1.000
_cell.angle_alpha   90.00
_cell.angle_beta   90.00
_cell.angle_gamma   90.00
#
_symmetry.space_group_name_H-M   'P 1'
#
loop_
_entity.id
_entity.type
_entity.pdbx_description
1 polymer ?
#
loop_
_entity_poly.entity_id
_entity_poly.type
_entity_poly.pdbx_seq_one_letter_code
_entity_poly.pdbx_strand_id
1 'polypeptide(L)'
;MEVIWFVFFTVLLAGYFALEGFDLGVGLLLPVLGRTRETRDRMVAAVAPYVLANEVWLVAVAGTMFGVYPLLEGEVLFGLYPLVVAMLLSWVVRDAGLWFRRRLDGSAWRGLWDAAIAFGSLGLSFGWGMTLYAAATGFASPPVHPLGVLLGVVMTLLFALHGWTFLAWRTPGEFGATRSGLALLGTGLVAAIPAVGVLAGAMPYLLEHSAPAATLNVLSVMVLPVAPILLGAQIWVWRTFRPGKDAFRFPSFF
;
A
#
# COMPACT_ATOMS: atom_id res chain seq x y z
N MET A 1 -0.61 24.09 -14.18
CA MET A 1 -1.56 23.04 -13.75
C MET A 1 -0.86 21.71 -13.54
N GLU A 2 0.09 21.40 -14.42
CA GLU A 2 1.01 20.26 -14.44
C GLU A 2 1.67 20.03 -13.07
N VAL A 3 2.24 21.09 -12.46
CA VAL A 3 2.88 20.99 -11.13
C VAL A 3 1.89 20.59 -10.03
N ILE A 4 0.65 21.11 -10.07
CA ILE A 4 -0.39 20.75 -9.09
C ILE A 4 -0.70 19.25 -9.21
N TRP A 5 -0.85 18.76 -10.43
CA TRP A 5 -1.12 17.35 -10.70
C TRP A 5 0.05 16.43 -10.37
N PHE A 6 1.29 16.88 -10.59
CA PHE A 6 2.49 16.17 -10.16
C PHE A 6 2.55 16.04 -8.64
N VAL A 7 2.31 17.13 -7.91
CA VAL A 7 2.25 17.11 -6.44
C VAL A 7 1.11 16.21 -5.97
N PHE A 8 -0.07 16.29 -6.61
CA PHE A 8 -1.21 15.46 -6.29
C PHE A 8 -0.91 13.97 -6.47
N PHE A 9 -0.36 13.58 -7.62
CA PHE A 9 0.04 12.20 -7.90
C PHE A 9 1.11 11.69 -6.93
N THR A 10 2.10 12.53 -6.61
CA THR A 10 3.15 12.21 -5.63
C THR A 10 2.58 12.00 -4.24
N VAL A 11 1.66 12.85 -3.79
CA VAL A 11 0.99 12.72 -2.49
C VAL A 11 0.13 11.46 -2.43
N LEU A 12 -0.59 11.14 -3.51
CA LEU A 12 -1.39 9.91 -3.57
C LEU A 12 -0.51 8.65 -3.48
N LEU A 13 0.58 8.60 -4.24
CA LEU A 13 1.48 7.44 -4.21
C LEU A 13 2.23 7.33 -2.88
N ALA A 14 2.75 8.44 -2.35
CA ALA A 14 3.40 8.45 -1.05
C ALA A 14 2.43 8.06 0.08
N GLY A 15 1.20 8.57 0.03
CA GLY A 15 0.13 8.22 0.96
C GLY A 15 -0.23 6.73 0.90
N TYR A 16 -0.35 6.16 -0.30
CA TYR A 16 -0.54 4.72 -0.47
C TYR A 16 0.60 3.91 0.19
N PHE A 17 1.86 4.26 -0.03
CA PHE A 17 2.99 3.55 0.60
C PHE A 17 3.00 3.69 2.14
N ALA A 18 2.61 4.86 2.65
CA ALA A 18 2.54 5.12 4.09
C ALA A 18 1.30 4.52 4.78
N LEU A 19 0.25 4.20 4.02
CA LEU A 19 -1.00 3.67 4.55
C LEU A 19 -1.11 2.17 4.29
N GLU A 20 -1.03 1.74 3.03
CA GLU A 20 -1.08 0.32 2.68
C GLU A 20 0.17 -0.44 3.13
N GLY A 21 1.31 0.26 3.23
CA GLY A 21 2.59 -0.36 3.57
C GLY A 21 2.57 -1.10 4.91
N PHE A 22 1.81 -0.63 5.91
CA PHE A 22 1.70 -1.36 7.17
C PHE A 22 0.78 -2.57 7.07
N ASP A 23 -0.28 -2.51 6.26
CA ASP A 23 -1.18 -3.65 6.07
C ASP A 23 -0.44 -4.80 5.36
N LEU A 24 0.31 -4.49 4.30
CA LEU A 24 1.22 -5.43 3.64
C LEU A 24 2.27 -5.94 4.62
N GLY A 25 2.83 -5.05 5.45
CA GLY A 25 3.76 -5.40 6.50
C GLY A 25 3.22 -6.40 7.52
N VAL A 26 1.98 -6.23 7.97
CA VAL A 26 1.33 -7.17 8.90
C VAL A 26 1.09 -8.51 8.23
N GLY A 27 0.68 -8.51 6.94
CA GLY A 27 0.53 -9.74 6.18
C GLY A 27 1.84 -10.52 6.01
N LEU A 28 2.94 -9.82 5.71
CA LEU A 28 4.30 -10.39 5.65
C LEU A 28 4.74 -11.01 6.98
N LEU A 29 4.38 -10.39 8.09
CA LEU A 29 4.78 -10.82 9.43
C LEU A 29 3.85 -11.87 10.03
N LEU A 30 2.68 -12.12 9.43
CA LEU A 30 1.71 -13.11 9.90
C LEU A 30 2.31 -14.51 10.16
N PRO A 31 3.15 -15.09 9.27
CA PRO A 31 3.80 -16.37 9.56
C PRO A 31 4.90 -16.31 10.63
N VAL A 32 5.48 -15.12 10.90
CA VAL A 32 6.62 -14.95 11.80
C VAL A 32 6.18 -14.62 13.23
N LEU A 33 5.28 -13.64 13.37
CA LEU A 33 4.77 -13.14 14.65
C LEU A 33 3.49 -13.86 15.09
N GLY A 34 2.68 -14.33 14.14
CA GLY A 34 1.47 -15.08 14.41
C GLY A 34 1.75 -16.56 14.71
N ARG A 35 2.30 -16.85 15.89
CA ARG A 35 2.69 -18.22 16.29
C ARG A 35 1.52 -19.10 16.71
N THR A 36 0.43 -18.48 17.17
CA THR A 36 -0.81 -19.16 17.58
C THR A 36 -1.99 -18.65 16.76
N ARG A 37 -3.07 -19.44 16.68
CA ARG A 37 -4.32 -19.02 16.03
C ARG A 37 -4.81 -17.68 16.59
N GLU A 38 -4.76 -17.51 17.90
CA GLU A 38 -5.18 -16.30 18.58
C GLU A 38 -4.33 -15.08 18.17
N THR A 39 -3.00 -15.22 18.13
CA THR A 39 -2.12 -14.12 17.69
C THR A 39 -2.37 -13.74 16.23
N ARG A 40 -2.58 -14.72 15.33
CA ARG A 40 -2.95 -14.43 13.93
C ARG A 40 -4.29 -13.72 13.82
N ASP A 41 -5.27 -14.19 14.59
CA ASP A 41 -6.60 -13.57 14.65
C ASP A 41 -6.53 -12.11 15.10
N ARG A 42 -5.69 -11.79 16.10
CA ARG A 42 -5.46 -10.42 16.57
C ARG A 42 -4.72 -9.57 15.54
N MET A 43 -3.69 -10.10 14.87
CA MET A 43 -2.96 -9.38 13.82
C MET A 43 -3.88 -8.97 12.67
N VAL A 44 -4.67 -9.91 12.14
CA VAL A 44 -5.62 -9.63 11.05
C VAL A 44 -6.69 -8.64 11.49
N ALA A 45 -7.24 -8.82 12.70
CA ALA A 45 -8.27 -7.93 13.22
C ALA A 45 -7.76 -6.51 13.51
N ALA A 46 -6.46 -6.34 13.76
CA ALA A 46 -5.84 -5.03 13.97
C ALA A 46 -5.81 -4.17 12.70
N VAL A 47 -5.53 -4.77 11.54
CA VAL A 47 -5.44 -4.07 10.24
C VAL A 47 -6.76 -3.95 9.52
N ALA A 48 -7.65 -4.93 9.70
CA ALA A 48 -8.94 -5.04 9.02
C ALA A 48 -9.73 -3.73 8.82
N PRO A 49 -9.86 -2.83 9.81
CA PRO A 49 -10.62 -1.59 9.64
C PRO A 49 -9.98 -0.56 8.71
N TYR A 50 -8.68 -0.70 8.40
CA TYR A 50 -7.89 0.26 7.64
C TYR A 50 -7.74 -0.14 6.17
N VAL A 51 -7.72 -1.45 5.87
CA VAL A 51 -7.40 -2.03 4.56
C VAL A 51 -8.15 -1.33 3.42
N LEU A 52 -9.49 -1.32 3.46
CA LEU A 52 -10.28 -0.72 2.37
C LEU A 52 -10.00 0.79 2.20
N ALA A 53 -9.80 1.52 3.31
CA ALA A 53 -9.53 2.95 3.26
C ALA A 53 -8.16 3.24 2.62
N ASN A 54 -7.18 2.37 2.89
CA ASN A 54 -5.83 2.47 2.37
C ASN A 54 -5.77 2.09 0.88
N GLU A 55 -6.49 1.06 0.46
CA GLU A 55 -6.57 0.60 -0.94
C GLU A 55 -7.12 1.65 -1.90
N VAL A 56 -8.05 2.50 -1.45
CA VAL A 56 -8.61 3.59 -2.28
C VAL A 56 -7.52 4.56 -2.74
N TRP A 57 -6.42 4.70 -2.01
CA TRP A 57 -5.29 5.53 -2.46
C TRP A 57 -4.66 4.97 -3.72
N LEU A 58 -4.51 3.64 -3.85
CA LEU A 58 -4.00 3.02 -5.07
C LEU A 58 -4.95 3.22 -6.24
N VAL A 59 -6.27 3.11 -6.00
CA VAL A 59 -7.27 3.39 -7.02
C VAL A 59 -7.19 4.85 -7.49
N ALA A 60 -6.98 5.79 -6.57
CA ALA A 60 -6.79 7.21 -6.90
C ALA A 60 -5.47 7.45 -7.66
N VAL A 61 -4.38 6.77 -7.30
CA VAL A 61 -3.12 6.77 -8.06
C VAL A 61 -3.36 6.30 -9.49
N ALA A 62 -4.03 5.16 -9.67
CA ALA A 62 -4.35 4.63 -10.98
C ALA A 62 -5.23 5.62 -11.79
N GLY A 63 -6.33 6.09 -11.22
CA GLY A 63 -7.19 7.08 -11.90
C GLY A 63 -6.44 8.35 -12.31
N THR A 64 -5.55 8.85 -11.45
CA THR A 64 -4.70 10.01 -11.76
C THR A 64 -3.69 9.69 -12.85
N MET A 65 -3.05 8.53 -12.83
CA MET A 65 -2.12 8.07 -13.87
C MET A 65 -2.81 8.04 -15.24
N PHE A 66 -3.98 7.42 -15.34
CA PHE A 66 -4.74 7.32 -16.59
C PHE A 66 -5.21 8.69 -17.12
N GLY A 67 -5.67 9.56 -16.22
CA GLY A 67 -6.21 10.87 -16.61
C GLY A 67 -5.13 11.91 -16.94
N VAL A 68 -4.02 11.91 -16.19
CA VAL A 68 -3.00 12.97 -16.22
C VAL A 68 -1.77 12.53 -17.00
N TYR A 69 -1.38 11.26 -16.97
CA TYR A 69 -0.11 10.77 -17.52
C TYR A 69 -0.34 9.58 -18.47
N PRO A 70 -0.96 9.78 -19.64
CA PRO A 70 -1.31 8.69 -20.56
C PRO A 70 -0.09 7.91 -21.07
N LEU A 71 1.06 8.56 -21.25
CA LEU A 71 2.29 7.84 -21.63
C LEU A 71 2.80 6.94 -20.49
N LEU A 72 2.80 7.45 -19.26
CA LEU A 72 3.17 6.66 -18.09
C LEU A 72 2.23 5.46 -17.90
N GLU A 73 0.93 5.64 -18.15
CA GLU A 73 -0.05 4.56 -18.14
C GLU A 73 0.34 3.45 -19.11
N GLY A 74 0.68 3.80 -20.35
CA GLY A 74 1.16 2.83 -21.34
C GLY A 74 2.45 2.11 -20.91
N GLU A 75 3.43 2.86 -20.38
CA GLU A 75 4.71 2.32 -19.92
C GLU A 75 4.55 1.35 -18.75
N VAL A 76 3.68 1.68 -17.79
CA VAL A 76 3.41 0.82 -16.63
C VAL A 76 2.62 -0.41 -17.05
N LEU A 77 1.48 -0.26 -17.74
CA LEU A 77 0.58 -1.39 -18.00
C LEU A 77 1.10 -2.33 -19.08
N PHE A 78 1.65 -1.81 -20.17
CA PHE A 78 2.16 -2.64 -21.25
C PHE A 78 3.64 -2.99 -21.05
N GLY A 79 4.46 -2.03 -20.63
CA GLY A 79 5.89 -2.26 -20.39
C GLY A 79 6.15 -3.23 -19.24
N LEU A 80 5.30 -3.22 -18.20
CA LEU A 80 5.41 -4.11 -17.04
C LEU A 80 4.25 -5.13 -16.96
N TYR A 81 3.58 -5.44 -18.06
CA TYR A 81 2.39 -6.29 -18.09
C TYR A 81 2.45 -7.55 -17.19
N PRO A 82 3.45 -8.46 -17.31
CA PRO A 82 3.47 -9.66 -16.47
C PRO A 82 3.66 -9.33 -14.98
N LEU A 83 4.38 -8.26 -14.66
CA LEU A 83 4.59 -7.79 -13.30
C LEU A 83 3.31 -7.16 -12.72
N VAL A 84 2.64 -6.29 -13.48
CA VAL A 84 1.37 -5.67 -13.08
C VAL A 84 0.31 -6.74 -12.85
N VAL A 85 0.19 -7.74 -13.74
CA VAL A 85 -0.74 -8.86 -13.55
C VAL A 85 -0.41 -9.65 -12.29
N ALA A 86 0.86 -9.94 -12.04
CA ALA A 86 1.27 -10.63 -10.81
C ALA A 86 0.94 -9.81 -9.54
N MET A 87 1.11 -8.49 -9.58
CA MET A 87 0.74 -7.59 -8.48
C MET A 87 -0.78 -7.57 -8.26
N LEU A 88 -1.58 -7.48 -9.32
CA LEU A 88 -3.04 -7.52 -9.23
C LEU A 88 -3.54 -8.85 -8.66
N LEU A 89 -2.97 -9.98 -9.12
CA LEU A 89 -3.28 -11.29 -8.54
C LEU A 89 -2.89 -11.38 -7.07
N SER A 90 -1.73 -10.82 -6.69
CA SER A 90 -1.27 -10.76 -5.30
C SER A 90 -2.23 -9.94 -4.43
N TRP A 91 -2.73 -8.82 -4.94
CA TRP A 91 -3.75 -8.00 -4.29
C TRP A 91 -5.05 -8.80 -4.08
N VAL A 92 -5.60 -9.39 -5.15
CA VAL A 92 -6.83 -10.19 -5.08
C VAL A 92 -6.70 -11.34 -4.09
N VAL A 93 -5.58 -12.07 -4.11
CA VAL A 93 -5.34 -13.21 -3.21
C VAL A 93 -5.23 -12.77 -1.76
N ARG A 94 -4.56 -11.65 -1.49
CA ARG A 94 -4.46 -11.09 -0.13
C ARG A 94 -5.84 -10.75 0.41
N ASP A 95 -6.64 -10.03 -0.36
CA ASP A 95 -7.94 -9.53 0.08
C ASP A 95 -8.93 -10.68 0.25
N ALA A 96 -8.92 -11.64 -0.68
CA ALA A 96 -9.64 -12.91 -0.52
C ALA A 96 -9.25 -13.59 0.80
N GLY A 97 -7.96 -13.62 1.13
CA GLY A 97 -7.45 -14.07 2.42
C GLY A 97 -8.10 -13.36 3.60
N LEU A 98 -8.10 -12.03 3.62
CA LEU A 98 -8.69 -11.25 4.71
C LEU A 98 -10.19 -11.52 4.88
N TRP A 99 -10.95 -11.59 3.79
CA TRP A 99 -12.41 -11.72 3.81
C TRP A 99 -12.93 -13.15 4.00
N PHE A 100 -12.21 -14.17 3.53
CA PHE A 100 -12.65 -15.57 3.61
C PHE A 100 -12.14 -16.31 4.85
N ARG A 101 -11.08 -15.82 5.50
CA ARG A 101 -10.40 -16.51 6.61
C ARG A 101 -11.31 -16.95 7.75
N ARG A 102 -12.32 -16.17 8.14
CA ARG A 102 -13.28 -16.52 9.21
C ARG A 102 -14.62 -17.07 8.73
N ARG A 103 -14.78 -17.34 7.43
CA ARG A 103 -16.04 -17.86 6.88
C ARG A 103 -16.29 -19.32 7.24
N LEU A 104 -15.22 -20.11 7.37
CA LEU A 104 -15.29 -21.50 7.80
C LEU A 104 -14.33 -21.71 8.98
N ASP A 105 -14.68 -22.65 9.84
CA ASP A 105 -13.79 -23.14 10.89
C ASP A 105 -12.90 -24.28 10.39
N GLY A 106 -11.77 -24.46 11.07
CA GLY A 106 -10.77 -25.49 10.74
C GLY A 106 -9.37 -24.93 10.55
N SER A 107 -8.37 -25.70 10.98
CA SER A 107 -6.96 -25.32 10.87
C SER A 107 -6.49 -25.23 9.42
N ALA A 108 -6.95 -26.13 8.55
CA ALA A 108 -6.61 -26.13 7.12
C ALA A 108 -7.16 -24.89 6.40
N TRP A 109 -8.43 -24.54 6.62
CA TRP A 109 -9.05 -23.35 6.03
C TRP A 109 -8.33 -22.07 6.45
N ARG A 110 -8.13 -21.89 7.76
CA ARG A 110 -7.44 -20.71 8.28
C ARG A 110 -5.99 -20.65 7.83
N GLY A 111 -5.28 -21.78 7.79
CA GLY A 111 -3.92 -21.87 7.30
C GLY A 111 -3.77 -21.51 5.82
N LEU A 112 -4.72 -21.92 4.98
CA LEU A 112 -4.77 -21.53 3.56
C LEU A 112 -4.87 -20.01 3.40
N TRP A 113 -5.80 -19.38 4.13
CA TRP A 113 -5.99 -17.93 4.04
C TRP A 113 -4.90 -17.13 4.75
N ASP A 114 -4.32 -17.65 5.84
CA ASP A 114 -3.10 -17.09 6.44
C ASP A 114 -1.95 -17.05 5.40
N ALA A 115 -1.78 -18.14 4.63
CA ALA A 115 -0.80 -18.21 3.55
C ALA A 115 -1.14 -17.25 2.40
N ALA A 116 -2.41 -17.16 1.99
CA ALA A 116 -2.87 -16.22 0.96
C ALA A 116 -2.55 -14.76 1.33
N ILE A 117 -2.82 -14.36 2.58
CA ILE A 117 -2.48 -13.03 3.10
C ILE A 117 -0.96 -12.81 3.02
N ALA A 118 -0.16 -13.77 3.48
CA ALA A 118 1.30 -13.64 3.51
C ALA A 118 1.91 -13.56 2.10
N PHE A 119 1.53 -14.48 1.20
CA PHE A 119 2.07 -14.50 -0.16
C PHE A 119 1.55 -13.35 -1.02
N GLY A 120 0.28 -12.97 -0.87
CA GLY A 120 -0.26 -11.79 -1.55
C GLY A 120 0.43 -10.50 -1.10
N SER A 121 0.69 -10.36 0.20
CA SER A 121 1.44 -9.22 0.74
C SER A 121 2.90 -9.22 0.25
N LEU A 122 3.54 -10.39 0.17
CA LEU A 122 4.88 -10.54 -0.39
C LEU A 122 4.94 -10.16 -1.86
N GLY A 123 4.02 -10.67 -2.68
CA GLY A 123 3.98 -10.39 -4.11
C GLY A 123 3.79 -8.90 -4.40
N LEU A 124 2.91 -8.23 -3.66
CA LEU A 124 2.73 -6.78 -3.79
C LEU A 124 3.96 -5.99 -3.33
N SER A 125 4.47 -6.27 -2.13
CA SER A 125 5.62 -5.54 -1.57
C SER A 125 6.86 -5.65 -2.46
N PHE A 126 7.12 -6.87 -2.93
CA PHE A 126 8.25 -7.16 -3.80
C PHE A 126 8.05 -6.58 -5.20
N GLY A 127 6.83 -6.70 -5.75
CA GLY A 127 6.45 -6.14 -7.04
C GLY A 127 6.62 -4.63 -7.11
N TRP A 128 6.25 -3.90 -6.05
CA TRP A 128 6.47 -2.45 -5.96
C TRP A 128 7.93 -2.05 -6.11
N GLY A 129 8.87 -2.79 -5.51
CA GLY A 129 10.29 -2.49 -5.67
C GLY A 129 10.78 -2.71 -7.11
N MET A 130 10.31 -3.75 -7.79
CA MET A 130 10.63 -3.96 -9.22
C MET A 130 10.02 -2.86 -10.10
N THR A 131 8.76 -2.47 -9.85
CA THR A 131 8.08 -1.39 -10.57
C THR A 131 8.78 -0.04 -10.38
N LEU A 132 9.17 0.29 -9.15
CA LEU A 132 9.91 1.52 -8.85
C LEU A 132 11.28 1.54 -9.53
N TYR A 133 11.98 0.41 -9.57
CA TYR A 133 13.25 0.32 -10.28
C TYR A 133 13.07 0.52 -11.79
N ALA A 134 12.07 -0.14 -12.39
CA ALA A 134 11.76 0.03 -13.80
C ALA A 134 11.48 1.50 -14.13
N ALA A 135 10.62 2.16 -13.34
CA ALA A 135 10.31 3.58 -13.48
C ALA A 135 11.55 4.48 -13.30
N ALA A 136 12.42 4.18 -12.33
CA ALA A 136 13.68 4.91 -12.12
C ALA A 136 14.63 4.84 -13.32
N THR A 137 14.52 3.78 -14.13
CA THR A 137 15.30 3.59 -15.37
C THR A 137 14.55 4.00 -16.63
N GLY A 138 13.41 4.69 -16.51
CA GLY A 138 12.56 5.07 -17.65
C GLY A 138 12.02 3.88 -18.41
N PHE A 139 11.69 2.78 -17.71
CA PHE A 139 11.16 1.54 -18.26
C PHE A 139 12.05 0.82 -19.29
N ALA A 140 13.33 1.19 -19.38
CA ALA A 140 14.29 0.54 -20.27
C ALA A 140 14.76 -0.83 -19.75
N SER A 141 14.57 -1.11 -18.46
CA SER A 141 14.94 -2.37 -17.83
C SER A 141 13.86 -3.43 -18.02
N PRO A 142 14.23 -4.73 -18.17
CA PRO A 142 13.24 -5.80 -18.15
C PRO A 142 12.50 -5.84 -16.79
N PRO A 143 11.25 -6.32 -16.75
CA PRO A 143 10.45 -6.36 -15.51
C PRO A 143 11.14 -7.10 -14.35
N VAL A 144 11.96 -8.11 -14.66
CA VAL A 144 12.78 -8.84 -13.69
C VAL A 144 14.24 -8.48 -13.91
N HIS A 145 14.68 -7.42 -13.23
CA HIS A 145 16.07 -6.97 -13.23
C HIS A 145 16.71 -7.20 -11.85
N PRO A 146 17.98 -7.62 -11.72
CA PRO A 146 18.61 -7.92 -10.43
C PRO A 146 18.54 -6.77 -9.41
N LEU A 147 18.74 -5.53 -9.86
CA LEU A 147 18.60 -4.35 -8.99
C LEU A 147 17.14 -4.04 -8.63
N GLY A 148 16.19 -4.37 -9.51
CA GLY A 148 14.76 -4.29 -9.20
C GLY A 148 14.33 -5.34 -8.18
N VAL A 149 14.88 -6.55 -8.28
CA VAL A 149 14.71 -7.61 -7.27
C VAL A 149 15.26 -7.16 -5.92
N LEU A 150 16.46 -6.57 -5.89
CA LEU A 150 17.03 -6.01 -4.67
C LEU A 150 16.13 -4.92 -4.08
N LEU A 151 15.61 -4.00 -4.91
CA LEU A 151 14.68 -2.98 -4.45
C LEU A 151 13.36 -3.61 -3.96
N GLY A 152 12.90 -4.71 -4.56
CA GLY A 152 11.78 -5.52 -4.08
C GLY A 152 12.01 -6.08 -2.67
N VAL A 153 13.22 -6.59 -2.40
CA VAL A 153 13.61 -7.02 -1.04
C VAL A 153 13.60 -5.84 -0.08
N VAL A 154 14.18 -4.70 -0.47
CA VAL A 154 14.21 -3.49 0.36
C VAL A 154 12.79 -3.03 0.69
N MET A 155 11.90 -2.93 -0.31
CA MET A 155 10.50 -2.55 -0.11
C MET A 155 9.78 -3.51 0.84
N THR A 156 10.00 -4.81 0.68
CA THR A 156 9.44 -5.85 1.56
C THR A 156 9.89 -5.65 3.02
N LEU A 157 11.17 -5.35 3.25
CA LEU A 157 11.70 -5.10 4.60
C LEU A 157 11.17 -3.79 5.19
N LEU A 158 11.03 -2.74 4.38
CA LEU A 158 10.45 -1.45 4.81
C LEU A 158 9.00 -1.62 5.24
N PHE A 159 8.19 -2.31 4.44
CA PHE A 159 6.80 -2.61 4.78
C PHE A 159 6.71 -3.53 6.00
N ALA A 160 7.55 -4.57 6.12
CA ALA A 160 7.60 -5.38 7.34
C ALA A 160 7.92 -4.54 8.59
N LEU A 161 8.91 -3.65 8.53
CA LEU A 161 9.21 -2.73 9.65
C LEU A 161 8.02 -1.82 9.97
N HIS A 162 7.34 -1.32 8.95
CA HIS A 162 6.19 -0.45 9.10
C HIS A 162 4.99 -1.19 9.73
N GLY A 163 4.67 -2.39 9.24
CA GLY A 163 3.64 -3.28 9.80
C GLY A 163 3.94 -3.72 11.24
N TRP A 164 5.20 -4.01 11.55
CA TRP A 164 5.59 -4.28 12.93
C TRP A 164 5.36 -3.06 13.83
N THR A 165 5.64 -1.87 13.32
CA THR A 165 5.43 -0.61 14.05
C THR A 165 3.96 -0.33 14.26
N PHE A 166 3.13 -0.61 13.27
CA PHE A 166 1.69 -0.56 13.39
C PHE A 166 1.17 -1.51 14.47
N LEU A 167 1.60 -2.78 14.47
CA LEU A 167 1.21 -3.73 15.51
C LEU A 167 1.63 -3.27 16.92
N ALA A 168 2.87 -2.81 17.08
CA ALA A 168 3.37 -2.31 18.36
C ALA A 168 2.63 -1.05 18.86
N TRP A 169 2.06 -0.27 17.95
CA TRP A 169 1.19 0.86 18.27
C TRP A 169 -0.25 0.43 18.55
N ARG A 170 -0.78 -0.51 17.77
CA ARG A 170 -2.18 -0.93 17.78
C ARG A 170 -2.50 -1.92 18.89
N THR A 171 -1.55 -2.76 19.27
CA THR A 171 -1.62 -3.76 20.35
C THR A 171 -0.38 -3.66 21.26
N PRO A 172 -0.33 -2.65 22.15
CA PRO A 172 0.81 -2.41 23.02
C PRO A 172 1.24 -3.65 23.82
N GLY A 173 2.51 -4.04 23.71
CA GLY A 173 3.09 -5.15 24.47
C GLY A 173 2.87 -6.56 23.88
N GLU A 174 1.99 -6.73 22.90
CA GLU A 174 1.72 -8.06 22.32
C GLU A 174 2.79 -8.53 21.34
N PHE A 175 3.31 -7.62 20.51
CA PHE A 175 4.27 -7.94 19.46
C PHE A 175 5.61 -7.23 19.67
N GLY A 176 6.00 -7.00 20.92
CA GLY A 176 7.25 -6.33 21.30
C GLY A 176 7.03 -5.02 22.04
N ALA A 177 8.06 -4.17 22.08
CA ALA A 177 8.01 -2.89 22.79
C ALA A 177 6.97 -1.95 22.18
N THR A 178 6.15 -1.32 23.02
CA THR A 178 5.13 -0.34 22.61
C THR A 178 5.74 0.80 21.81
N ARG A 179 5.10 1.17 20.70
CA ARG A 179 5.53 2.28 19.83
C ARG A 179 4.49 3.39 19.80
N SER A 180 4.95 4.63 19.66
CA SER A 180 4.10 5.81 19.58
C SER A 180 3.55 6.02 18.16
N GLY A 181 2.51 6.85 18.03
CA GLY A 181 2.01 7.25 16.71
C GLY A 181 3.05 8.02 15.87
N LEU A 182 4.02 8.67 16.52
CA LEU A 182 5.14 9.33 15.81
C LEU A 182 6.09 8.31 15.17
N ALA A 183 6.35 7.19 15.85
CA ALA A 183 7.15 6.10 15.25
C ALA A 183 6.41 5.49 14.05
N LEU A 184 5.09 5.34 14.13
CA LEU A 184 4.28 4.88 13.02
C LEU A 184 4.34 5.84 11.83
N LEU A 185 4.17 7.15 12.06
CA LEU A 185 4.35 8.17 11.03
C LEU A 185 5.77 8.12 10.42
N GLY A 186 6.80 8.03 11.26
CA GLY A 186 8.20 7.96 10.79
C GLY A 186 8.46 6.77 9.88
N THR A 187 8.00 5.57 10.26
CA THR A 187 8.15 4.38 9.41
C THR A 187 7.31 4.45 8.14
N GLY A 188 6.13 5.08 8.17
CA GLY A 188 5.32 5.32 6.97
C GLY A 188 6.00 6.28 5.99
N LEU A 189 6.60 7.37 6.48
CA LEU A 189 7.41 8.28 5.67
C LEU A 189 8.61 7.55 5.07
N VAL A 190 9.32 6.75 5.85
CA VAL A 190 10.46 5.95 5.35
C VAL A 190 10.03 4.97 4.28
N ALA A 191 8.87 4.32 4.44
CA ALA A 191 8.31 3.42 3.42
C ALA A 191 7.98 4.16 2.12
N ALA A 192 7.59 5.43 2.17
CA ALA A 192 7.27 6.26 1.01
C ALA A 192 8.49 6.86 0.30
N ILE A 193 9.67 6.92 0.94
CA ILE A 193 10.89 7.55 0.38
C ILE A 193 11.23 7.01 -1.02
N PRO A 194 11.27 5.69 -1.28
CA PRO A 194 11.60 5.19 -2.61
C PRO A 194 10.66 5.69 -3.71
N ALA A 195 9.35 5.71 -3.44
CA ALA A 195 8.35 6.22 -4.39
C ALA A 195 8.53 7.72 -4.64
N VAL A 196 8.70 8.52 -3.58
CA VAL A 196 8.94 9.97 -3.70
C VAL A 196 10.23 10.26 -4.45
N GLY A 197 11.31 9.51 -4.18
CA GLY A 197 12.59 9.66 -4.85
C GLY A 197 12.50 9.39 -6.35
N VAL A 198 11.81 8.32 -6.75
CA VAL A 198 11.58 7.99 -8.17
C VAL A 198 10.74 9.08 -8.85
N LEU A 199 9.64 9.54 -8.23
CA LEU A 199 8.81 10.59 -8.80
C LEU A 199 9.53 11.94 -8.88
N ALA A 200 10.36 12.28 -7.88
CA ALA A 200 11.18 13.49 -7.93
C ALA A 200 12.20 13.44 -9.08
N GLY A 201 12.84 12.29 -9.30
CA GLY A 201 13.73 12.09 -10.45
C GLY A 201 13.00 12.12 -11.80
N ALA A 202 11.77 11.61 -11.84
CA ALA A 202 10.92 11.59 -13.04
C ALA A 202 10.16 12.91 -13.27
N MET A 203 10.27 13.91 -12.39
CA MET A 203 9.48 15.14 -12.47
C MET A 203 9.57 15.85 -13.82
N PRO A 204 10.75 16.07 -14.44
CA PRO A 204 10.81 16.73 -15.75
C PRO A 204 10.02 15.97 -16.82
N TYR A 205 10.17 14.64 -16.85
CA TYR A 205 9.45 13.76 -17.78
C TYR A 205 7.94 13.83 -17.57
N LEU A 206 7.48 13.76 -16.32
CA LEU A 206 6.05 13.78 -15.99
C LEU A 206 5.41 15.13 -16.32
N LEU A 207 6.11 16.25 -16.09
CA LEU A 207 5.58 17.56 -16.45
C LEU A 207 5.43 17.74 -17.96
N GLU A 208 6.44 17.29 -18.73
CA GLU A 208 6.46 17.36 -20.19
C GLU A 208 5.38 16.48 -20.84
N HIS A 209 5.14 15.29 -20.26
CA HIS A 209 4.21 14.29 -20.80
C HIS A 209 2.86 14.24 -20.06
N SER A 210 2.50 15.33 -19.41
CA SER A 210 1.18 15.47 -18.80
C SER A 210 0.09 15.72 -19.85
N ALA A 211 -1.16 15.43 -19.51
CA ALA A 211 -2.30 15.64 -20.38
C ALA A 211 -2.43 17.12 -20.80
N PRO A 212 -3.06 17.41 -21.96
CA PRO A 212 -3.25 18.79 -22.42
C PRO A 212 -3.98 19.64 -21.38
N ALA A 213 -3.70 20.95 -21.37
CA ALA A 213 -4.26 21.89 -20.39
C ALA A 213 -5.80 21.84 -20.31
N ALA A 214 -6.49 21.64 -21.43
CA ALA A 214 -7.95 21.48 -21.47
C ALA A 214 -8.42 20.28 -20.62
N THR A 215 -7.75 19.13 -20.76
CA THR A 215 -8.00 17.92 -19.96
C THR A 215 -7.69 18.17 -18.50
N LEU A 216 -6.54 18.76 -18.18
CA LEU A 216 -6.16 19.07 -16.80
C LEU A 216 -7.16 20.02 -16.12
N ASN A 217 -7.72 20.99 -16.85
CA ASN A 217 -8.74 21.90 -16.32
C ASN A 217 -10.03 21.14 -15.97
N VAL A 218 -10.51 20.27 -16.85
CA VAL A 218 -11.70 19.44 -16.59
C VAL A 218 -11.47 18.53 -15.38
N LEU A 219 -10.34 17.82 -15.36
CA LEU A 219 -9.97 16.97 -14.23
C LEU A 219 -9.88 17.78 -12.94
N SER A 220 -9.38 19.01 -12.99
CA SER A 220 -9.22 19.84 -11.79
C SER A 220 -10.57 20.19 -11.16
N VAL A 221 -11.59 20.41 -11.98
CA VAL A 221 -12.95 20.67 -11.51
C VAL A 221 -13.62 19.39 -11.01
N MET A 222 -13.37 18.25 -11.66
CA MET A 222 -14.06 16.99 -11.33
C MET A 222 -13.42 16.22 -10.16
N VAL A 223 -12.09 16.24 -10.06
CA VAL A 223 -11.33 15.31 -9.20
C VAL A 223 -10.77 16.00 -7.97
N LEU A 224 -10.20 17.22 -8.08
CA LEU A 224 -9.60 17.88 -6.93
C LEU A 224 -10.59 18.13 -5.77
N PRO A 225 -11.90 18.40 -6.00
CA PRO A 225 -12.87 18.48 -4.91
C PRO A 225 -13.08 17.15 -4.15
N VAL A 226 -12.71 16.00 -4.73
CA VAL A 226 -12.79 14.69 -4.08
C VAL A 226 -11.60 14.46 -3.13
N ALA A 227 -10.46 15.12 -3.36
CA ALA A 227 -9.29 15.01 -2.50
C ALA A 227 -9.55 15.29 -1.01
N PRO A 228 -10.23 16.38 -0.59
CA PRO A 228 -10.57 16.60 0.80
C PRO A 228 -11.55 15.56 1.37
N ILE A 229 -12.40 14.96 0.52
CA ILE A 229 -13.32 13.87 0.94
C ILE A 229 -12.50 12.61 1.25
N LEU A 230 -11.55 12.25 0.39
CA LEU A 230 -10.64 11.13 0.59
C LEU A 230 -9.81 11.30 1.87
N LEU A 231 -9.25 12.50 2.08
CA LEU A 231 -8.53 12.83 3.31
C LEU A 231 -9.44 12.80 4.56
N GLY A 232 -10.65 13.34 4.46
CA GLY A 232 -11.63 13.32 5.53
C GLY A 232 -12.04 11.91 5.92
N ALA A 233 -12.27 11.03 4.93
CA ALA A 233 -12.57 9.62 5.14
C ALA A 233 -11.40 8.89 5.81
N GLN A 234 -10.16 9.14 5.35
CA GLN A 234 -8.96 8.57 5.97
C GLN A 234 -8.84 9.01 7.44
N ILE A 235 -8.98 10.31 7.71
CA ILE A 235 -8.93 10.86 9.09
C ILE A 235 -10.04 10.25 9.95
N TRP A 236 -11.24 10.07 9.40
CA TRP A 236 -12.35 9.44 10.10
C TRP A 236 -12.01 8.02 10.51
N VAL A 237 -11.51 7.19 9.60
CA VAL A 237 -11.10 5.80 9.88
C VAL A 237 -10.05 5.78 10.98
N TRP A 238 -9.00 6.60 10.87
CA TRP A 238 -7.96 6.69 11.89
C TRP A 238 -8.48 7.15 13.25
N ARG A 239 -9.39 8.12 13.32
CA ARG A 239 -10.00 8.57 14.58
C ARG A 239 -10.89 7.51 15.21
N THR A 240 -11.62 6.76 14.39
CA THR A 240 -12.58 5.74 14.83
C THR A 240 -11.87 4.51 15.40
N PHE A 241 -10.77 4.07 14.76
CA PHE A 241 -10.08 2.83 15.12
C PHE A 241 -8.77 3.04 15.89
N ARG A 242 -8.43 4.29 16.25
CA ARG A 242 -7.29 4.63 17.10
C ARG A 242 -7.30 3.78 18.39
N PRO A 243 -6.14 3.35 18.91
CA PRO A 243 -6.04 2.74 20.24
C PRO A 243 -6.67 3.65 21.30
N GLY A 244 -7.82 3.23 21.83
CA GLY A 244 -8.49 3.84 22.98
C GLY A 244 -8.10 3.13 24.29
N LYS A 245 -8.77 3.47 25.40
CA LYS A 245 -8.62 2.76 26.68
C LYS A 245 -9.03 1.28 26.59
N ASP A 246 -9.92 0.96 25.66
CA ASP A 246 -10.41 -0.39 25.35
C ASP A 246 -9.72 -0.99 24.11
N ALA A 247 -8.39 -0.91 24.03
CA ALA A 247 -7.57 -1.30 22.87
C ALA A 247 -7.83 -2.73 22.29
N PHE A 248 -8.58 -3.55 23.03
CA PHE A 248 -8.85 -4.96 22.77
C PHE A 248 -10.21 -5.27 22.11
N ARG A 249 -11.10 -4.29 21.88
CA ARG A 249 -12.32 -4.54 21.10
C ARG A 249 -12.02 -4.47 19.60
N PHE A 250 -11.67 -5.61 19.03
CA PHE A 250 -11.65 -5.78 17.58
C PHE A 250 -13.08 -5.89 17.05
N PRO A 251 -13.44 -5.21 15.95
CA PRO A 251 -14.72 -5.43 15.28
C PRO A 251 -14.85 -6.91 14.90
N SER A 252 -16.00 -7.53 15.14
CA SER A 252 -16.23 -8.96 14.89
C SER A 252 -16.30 -9.34 13.40
N PHE A 253 -16.04 -8.39 12.49
CA PHE A 253 -16.21 -8.55 11.05
C PHE A 253 -15.06 -9.35 10.39
N PHE A 254 -13.93 -9.56 11.09
CA PHE A 254 -12.72 -10.24 10.59
C PHE A 254 -12.10 -11.20 11.58
#